data_AF-A0A8T3RQX8-F1
#
_entry.id   AF-A0A8T3RQX8-F1
#
_cell.length_a   1.000
_cell.length_b   1.000
_cell.length_c   1.000
_cell.angle_alpha   90.00
_cell.angle_beta   90.00
_cell.angle_gamma   90.00
#
_symmetry.space_group_name_H-M   'P 1'
#
loop_
_entity.id
_entity.type
_entity.pdbx_description
1 polymer ?
#
loop_
_entity_poly.entity_id
_entity_poly.type
_entity_poly.pdbx_seq_one_letter_code
_entity_poly.pdbx_strand_id
1 'polypeptide(L)'
;MTARSAIPSRDAGNRPGTGPMPPGEPSPVVIEPVAFRPAVAAARRLPRYLRPLPILFGAALLALGLVALFMFTAKSVQLEFDPPADSIVMDGRLPVVPIGGRHLAQSGAYVLRAEKAGYRPYETRIEIGSEQNQAFQYQLEKLPGVVDIRTGDVRNASVTIDGEPRGLAPLDDLRLEPGPHDIVVAAANYLPWLETVEIEGAAVEQILDIELVPGWAPVSFSSVPAAATVVVDGEALGRTPLTVDLGAGRHEAGLRLDGYKTWQTELEVSGDVPQAVPKVIFEKADGVVSLRSSPG
;
A
#
# COMPACT_ATOMS: atom_id res chain seq x y z
N MET A 1 77.27 7.59 28.20
CA MET A 1 78.15 6.53 28.72
C MET A 1 78.32 5.53 27.60
N THR A 2 79.45 5.44 26.87
CA THR A 2 80.86 5.72 27.23
C THR A 2 81.34 4.77 28.33
N ALA A 3 82.43 3.99 28.24
CA ALA A 3 83.47 3.74 27.20
C ALA A 3 83.58 2.20 26.94
N ARG A 4 84.28 1.60 25.95
CA ARG A 4 85.67 1.67 25.44
C ARG A 4 86.76 1.23 26.44
N SER A 5 87.85 0.64 25.90
CA SER A 5 89.01 0.00 26.57
C SER A 5 88.80 -1.44 27.10
N ALA A 6 89.82 -2.33 27.19
CA ALA A 6 91.27 -2.15 26.95
C ALA A 6 91.99 -3.38 26.34
N ILE A 7 93.21 -3.16 25.83
CA ILE A 7 94.23 -4.15 25.39
C ILE A 7 95.57 -3.72 26.04
N PRO A 8 96.33 -4.60 26.74
CA PRO A 8 97.64 -5.09 26.26
C PRO A 8 97.91 -6.60 26.58
N SER A 9 98.77 -7.35 25.86
CA SER A 9 100.25 -7.42 25.96
C SER A 9 100.77 -7.78 27.37
N ARG A 10 101.76 -8.65 27.62
CA ARG A 10 103.03 -9.02 26.93
C ARG A 10 103.45 -10.46 27.43
N ASP A 11 104.54 -11.18 27.09
CA ASP A 11 105.77 -11.01 26.27
C ASP A 11 106.37 -12.41 25.87
N ALA A 12 107.64 -12.45 25.45
CA ALA A 12 108.67 -13.53 25.44
C ALA A 12 108.33 -14.96 25.98
N GLY A 13 108.87 -16.06 25.42
CA GLY A 13 109.90 -16.25 24.38
C GLY A 13 111.24 -16.78 24.90
N ASN A 14 111.58 -18.06 24.63
CA ASN A 14 112.95 -18.61 24.80
C ASN A 14 113.18 -19.87 23.91
N ARG A 15 114.45 -20.18 23.60
CA ARG A 15 114.92 -21.40 22.90
C ARG A 15 116.29 -21.84 23.44
N PRO A 16 116.41 -23.12 23.84
CA PRO A 16 117.50 -24.00 23.38
C PRO A 16 116.92 -25.35 22.87
N GLY A 17 117.68 -26.31 22.33
CA GLY A 17 119.10 -26.32 21.97
C GLY A 17 119.66 -27.77 21.93
N THR A 18 119.86 -28.30 20.71
CA THR A 18 120.77 -29.42 20.33
C THR A 18 121.10 -30.55 21.34
N GLY A 19 120.68 -31.79 21.03
CA GLY A 19 121.17 -33.03 21.67
C GLY A 19 120.69 -34.31 20.92
N PRO A 20 121.46 -35.42 20.87
CA PRO A 20 121.22 -36.50 19.90
C PRO A 20 120.38 -37.71 20.37
N MET A 21 120.02 -38.51 19.39
CA MET A 21 119.16 -39.71 19.36
C MET A 21 119.86 -41.01 19.82
N PRO A 22 119.13 -41.95 20.46
CA PRO A 22 119.33 -43.39 20.33
C PRO A 22 118.28 -44.03 19.38
N PRO A 23 118.63 -45.09 18.61
CA PRO A 23 117.66 -45.82 17.79
C PRO A 23 116.80 -46.79 18.61
N GLY A 24 115.52 -46.90 18.26
CA GLY A 24 114.56 -47.86 18.80
C GLY A 24 113.64 -48.40 17.71
N GLU A 25 113.34 -49.69 17.76
CA GLU A 25 112.78 -50.47 16.65
C GLU A 25 111.33 -50.08 16.27
N PRO A 26 110.90 -50.30 15.01
CA PRO A 26 109.58 -49.91 14.55
C PRO A 26 108.47 -50.78 15.16
N SER A 27 107.67 -50.21 16.06
CA SER A 27 106.41 -50.80 16.50
C SER A 27 105.46 -51.02 15.32
N PRO A 28 104.81 -52.20 15.21
CA PRO A 28 103.97 -52.52 14.05
C PRO A 28 102.73 -51.62 14.00
N VAL A 29 102.48 -51.01 12.84
CA VAL A 29 101.28 -50.20 12.59
C VAL A 29 100.08 -51.13 12.47
N VAL A 30 99.34 -51.27 13.57
CA VAL A 30 98.02 -51.92 13.57
C VAL A 30 97.05 -51.00 12.81
N ILE A 31 96.69 -51.39 11.59
CA ILE A 31 95.68 -50.69 10.79
C ILE A 31 94.31 -51.08 11.33
N GLU A 32 93.80 -50.31 12.29
CA GLU A 32 92.39 -50.44 12.70
C GLU A 32 91.48 -50.08 11.51
N PRO A 33 90.50 -50.94 11.15
CA PRO A 33 89.61 -50.67 10.03
C PRO A 33 88.66 -49.52 10.41
N VAL A 34 88.94 -48.33 9.87
CA VAL A 34 88.11 -47.13 10.11
C VAL A 34 86.69 -47.39 9.61
N ALA A 35 85.75 -47.57 10.55
CA ALA A 35 84.38 -47.93 10.24
C ALA A 35 83.75 -46.87 9.31
N PHE A 36 83.43 -47.28 8.08
CA PHE A 36 82.81 -46.42 7.07
C PHE A 36 81.47 -45.90 7.58
N ARG A 37 81.46 -44.66 8.07
CA ARG A 37 80.24 -43.90 8.29
C ARG A 37 79.74 -43.49 6.91
N PRO A 38 78.63 -44.05 6.38
CA PRO A 38 78.05 -43.50 5.17
C PRO A 38 77.71 -42.04 5.45
N ALA A 39 77.96 -41.18 4.47
CA ALA A 39 77.45 -39.82 4.50
C ALA A 39 75.92 -39.91 4.42
N VAL A 40 75.26 -39.95 5.59
CA VAL A 40 73.81 -39.84 5.70
C VAL A 40 73.45 -38.48 5.13
N ALA A 41 73.06 -38.47 3.86
CA ALA A 41 72.62 -37.29 3.17
C ALA A 41 71.44 -36.73 3.96
N ALA A 42 71.70 -35.69 4.76
CA ALA A 42 70.72 -35.07 5.61
C ALA A 42 69.66 -34.47 4.71
N ALA A 43 68.61 -35.26 4.44
CA ALA A 43 67.57 -34.93 3.50
C ALA A 43 66.94 -33.62 3.97
N ARG A 44 67.31 -32.52 3.32
CA ARG A 44 66.72 -31.20 3.55
C ARG A 44 65.26 -31.30 3.18
N ARG A 45 64.45 -31.70 4.17
CA ARG A 45 63.00 -31.50 4.20
C ARG A 45 62.78 -30.00 4.24
N LEU A 46 62.93 -29.36 3.07
CA LEU A 46 62.56 -27.98 2.85
C LEU A 46 61.15 -27.83 3.41
N PRO A 47 60.95 -27.00 4.45
CA PRO A 47 59.63 -26.84 5.02
C PRO A 47 58.70 -26.41 3.89
N ARG A 48 57.65 -27.21 3.66
CA ARG A 48 56.64 -26.95 2.62
C ARG A 48 55.74 -25.80 3.07
N TYR A 49 56.33 -24.60 3.14
CA TYR A 49 55.58 -23.36 3.15
C TYR A 49 54.76 -23.33 1.88
N LEU A 50 53.47 -23.61 2.02
CA LEU A 50 52.47 -23.42 0.99
C LEU A 50 52.52 -21.94 0.60
N ARG A 51 53.10 -21.65 -0.58
CA ARG A 51 53.09 -20.29 -1.11
C ARG A 51 51.62 -19.91 -1.31
N PRO A 52 51.13 -18.77 -0.79
CA PRO A 52 49.71 -18.45 -0.84
C PRO A 52 49.23 -18.19 -2.28
N LEU A 53 50.10 -17.74 -3.17
CA LEU A 53 49.77 -17.37 -4.54
C LEU A 53 49.13 -18.50 -5.39
N PRO A 54 49.68 -19.74 -5.49
CA PRO A 54 49.01 -20.84 -6.20
C PRO A 54 47.70 -21.28 -5.54
N ILE A 55 47.53 -21.12 -4.22
CA ILE A 55 46.26 -21.41 -3.53
C ILE A 55 45.21 -20.36 -3.91
N LEU A 56 45.58 -19.07 -3.90
CA LEU A 56 44.74 -17.97 -4.34
C LEU A 56 44.29 -18.15 -5.80
N PHE A 57 45.22 -18.54 -6.68
CA PHE A 57 44.92 -18.80 -8.09
C PHE A 57 43.99 -20.00 -8.28
N GLY A 58 44.22 -21.11 -7.56
CA GLY A 58 43.34 -22.27 -7.58
C GLY A 58 41.93 -21.96 -7.06
N ALA A 59 41.82 -21.17 -5.99
CA ALA A 59 40.53 -20.71 -5.45
C ALA A 59 39.79 -19.79 -6.43
N ALA A 60 40.50 -18.85 -7.08
CA ALA A 60 39.92 -17.98 -8.10
C ALA A 60 39.43 -18.75 -9.33
N LEU A 61 40.19 -19.76 -9.79
CA LEU A 61 39.79 -20.61 -10.92
C LEU A 61 38.59 -21.50 -10.57
N LEU A 62 38.53 -22.03 -9.33
CA LEU A 62 37.38 -22.77 -8.83
C LEU A 62 36.14 -21.87 -8.71
N ALA A 63 36.28 -20.64 -8.21
CA ALA A 63 35.19 -19.67 -8.17
C ALA A 63 34.67 -19.31 -9.57
N LEU A 64 35.57 -19.08 -10.53
CA LEU A 64 35.20 -18.86 -11.94
C LEU A 64 34.48 -20.07 -12.54
N GLY A 65 34.94 -21.29 -12.24
CA GLY A 65 34.27 -22.53 -12.66
C GLY A 65 32.87 -22.69 -12.07
N LEU A 66 32.67 -22.32 -10.81
CA LEU A 66 31.34 -22.33 -10.16
C LEU A 66 30.41 -21.27 -10.76
N VAL A 67 30.91 -20.06 -11.07
CA VAL A 67 30.13 -19.02 -11.76
C VAL A 67 29.77 -19.46 -13.18
N ALA A 68 30.70 -20.06 -13.93
CA ALA A 68 30.44 -20.56 -15.28
C ALA A 68 29.41 -21.72 -15.28
N LEU A 69 29.52 -22.65 -14.32
CA LEU A 69 28.54 -23.72 -14.14
C LEU A 69 27.16 -23.16 -13.78
N PHE A 70 27.09 -22.22 -12.84
CA PHE A 70 25.83 -21.56 -12.46
C PHE A 70 25.20 -20.85 -13.67
N MET A 71 25.97 -20.08 -14.46
CA MET A 71 25.49 -19.43 -15.69
C MET A 71 24.99 -20.44 -16.73
N PHE A 72 25.62 -21.61 -16.83
CA PHE A 72 25.23 -22.66 -17.78
C PHE A 72 23.95 -23.42 -17.37
N THR A 73 23.70 -23.61 -16.06
CA THR A 73 22.52 -24.34 -15.57
C THR A 73 21.35 -23.45 -15.13
N ALA A 74 21.58 -22.14 -14.99
CA ALA A 74 20.54 -21.19 -14.58
C ALA A 74 19.42 -21.04 -15.64
N LYS A 75 18.24 -20.67 -15.15
CA LYS A 75 17.01 -20.44 -15.90
C LYS A 75 16.69 -18.95 -15.88
N SER A 76 16.18 -18.44 -17.00
CA SER A 76 15.96 -17.02 -17.23
C SER A 76 14.53 -16.64 -16.90
N VAL A 77 14.29 -16.27 -15.64
CA VAL A 77 12.97 -15.99 -15.07
C VAL A 77 12.60 -14.53 -15.33
N GLN A 78 11.49 -14.31 -16.03
CA GLN A 78 10.82 -13.01 -16.12
C GLN A 78 9.72 -12.96 -15.06
N LEU A 79 9.71 -11.89 -14.28
CA LEU A 79 8.71 -11.61 -13.26
C LEU A 79 8.03 -10.30 -13.69
N GLU A 80 6.76 -10.39 -14.05
CA GLU A 80 5.97 -9.29 -14.57
C GLU A 80 4.84 -9.00 -13.60
N PHE A 81 4.73 -7.75 -13.17
CA PHE A 81 3.72 -7.28 -12.23
C PHE A 81 2.85 -6.23 -12.91
N ASP A 82 1.54 -6.34 -12.74
CA ASP A 82 0.57 -5.34 -13.15
C ASP A 82 -0.17 -4.78 -11.92
N PRO A 83 0.03 -3.50 -11.54
CA PRO A 83 1.03 -2.58 -12.10
C PRO A 83 2.48 -2.96 -11.74
N PRO A 84 3.50 -2.43 -12.46
CA PRO A 84 4.90 -2.73 -12.19
C PRO A 84 5.32 -2.39 -10.77
N ALA A 85 5.91 -3.35 -10.05
CA ALA A 85 6.42 -3.19 -8.70
C ALA A 85 7.62 -2.22 -8.63
N ASP A 86 7.77 -1.54 -7.49
CA ASP A 86 8.88 -0.61 -7.24
C ASP A 86 10.13 -1.35 -6.74
N SER A 87 9.93 -2.46 -6.01
CA SER A 87 10.98 -3.41 -5.61
C SER A 87 10.54 -4.86 -5.91
N ILE A 88 11.50 -5.71 -6.31
CA ILE A 88 11.31 -7.15 -6.50
C ILE A 88 12.52 -7.88 -5.91
N VAL A 89 12.27 -8.85 -5.03
CA VAL A 89 13.30 -9.68 -4.38
C VAL A 89 12.90 -11.15 -4.54
N MET A 90 13.86 -12.02 -4.90
CA MET A 90 13.62 -13.46 -5.00
C MET A 90 14.70 -14.21 -4.21
N ASP A 91 14.30 -14.75 -3.06
CA ASP A 91 15.17 -15.46 -2.11
C ASP A 91 15.08 -16.97 -2.29
N GLY A 92 16.18 -17.69 -2.09
CA GLY A 92 16.17 -19.16 -2.15
C GLY A 92 17.45 -19.81 -1.63
N ARG A 93 17.49 -21.15 -1.68
CA ARG A 93 18.65 -21.95 -1.25
C ARG A 93 19.89 -21.75 -2.16
N LEU A 94 19.68 -21.24 -3.36
CA LEU A 94 20.71 -20.97 -4.37
C LEU A 94 20.61 -19.50 -4.77
N PRO A 95 21.73 -18.85 -5.13
CA PRO A 95 21.74 -17.42 -5.42
C PRO A 95 20.89 -17.08 -6.64
N VAL A 96 20.24 -15.92 -6.59
CA VAL A 96 19.55 -15.31 -7.73
C VAL A 96 20.38 -14.12 -8.21
N VAL A 97 20.53 -13.99 -9.52
CA VAL A 97 21.31 -12.89 -10.14
C VAL A 97 20.41 -12.10 -11.11
N PRO A 98 20.01 -10.86 -10.79
CA PRO A 98 19.25 -10.03 -11.73
C PRO A 98 20.15 -9.51 -12.86
N ILE A 99 19.74 -9.73 -14.10
CA ILE A 99 20.43 -9.27 -15.33
C ILE A 99 19.37 -8.78 -16.33
N GLY A 100 19.42 -7.50 -16.68
CA GLY A 100 18.62 -6.93 -17.78
C GLY A 100 17.10 -7.10 -17.64
N GLY A 101 16.56 -6.95 -16.42
CA GLY A 101 15.13 -7.14 -16.13
C GLY A 101 14.69 -8.60 -15.98
N ARG A 102 15.61 -9.57 -16.09
CA ARG A 102 15.37 -11.00 -15.83
C ARG A 102 16.16 -11.48 -14.62
N HIS A 103 15.69 -12.52 -13.96
CA HIS A 103 16.34 -13.14 -12.82
C HIS A 103 16.93 -14.49 -13.23
N LEU A 104 18.25 -14.66 -13.08
CA LEU A 104 18.91 -15.93 -13.30
C LEU A 104 18.91 -16.74 -12.01
N ALA A 105 18.17 -17.86 -12.02
CA ALA A 105 17.95 -18.73 -10.88
C ALA A 105 18.11 -20.21 -11.27
N GLN A 106 18.52 -21.07 -10.34
CA GLN A 106 18.56 -22.52 -10.57
C GLN A 106 17.16 -23.13 -10.39
N SER A 107 16.86 -24.29 -10.99
CA SER A 107 15.56 -24.96 -10.78
C SER A 107 15.33 -25.31 -9.29
N GLY A 108 14.14 -25.04 -8.79
CA GLY A 108 13.77 -25.25 -7.37
C GLY A 108 12.83 -24.17 -6.84
N ALA A 109 12.50 -24.25 -5.55
CA ALA A 109 11.59 -23.32 -4.88
C ALA A 109 12.30 -22.05 -4.35
N TYR A 110 11.66 -20.90 -4.56
CA TYR A 110 12.07 -19.57 -4.09
C TYR A 110 10.90 -18.87 -3.41
N VAL A 111 11.20 -17.86 -2.59
CA VAL A 111 10.23 -16.90 -2.08
C VAL A 111 10.38 -15.62 -2.89
N LEU A 112 9.30 -15.21 -3.53
CA LEU A 112 9.20 -13.96 -4.28
C LEU A 112 8.53 -12.92 -3.38
N ARG A 113 9.21 -11.79 -3.17
CA ARG A 113 8.61 -10.57 -2.59
C ARG A 113 8.59 -9.45 -3.62
N ALA A 114 7.53 -8.65 -3.61
CA ALA A 114 7.46 -7.41 -4.37
C ALA A 114 6.70 -6.34 -3.58
N GLU A 115 7.15 -5.10 -3.72
CA GLU A 115 6.59 -3.95 -3.02
C GLU A 115 6.26 -2.84 -4.01
N LYS A 116 5.20 -2.09 -3.74
CA LYS A 116 4.85 -0.87 -4.47
C LYS A 116 4.16 0.11 -3.53
N ALA A 117 4.49 1.40 -3.65
CA ALA A 117 3.85 2.45 -2.86
C ALA A 117 2.33 2.47 -3.12
N GLY A 118 1.53 2.38 -2.05
CA GLY A 118 0.07 2.30 -2.12
C GLY A 118 -0.50 0.88 -2.29
N TYR A 119 0.33 -0.17 -2.39
CA TYR A 119 -0.14 -1.54 -2.62
C TYR A 119 0.18 -2.46 -1.44
N ARG A 120 -0.57 -3.55 -1.31
CA ARG A 120 -0.30 -4.60 -0.31
C ARG A 120 1.05 -5.26 -0.63
N PRO A 121 1.95 -5.46 0.35
CA PRO A 121 3.20 -6.19 0.14
C PRO A 121 2.91 -7.60 -0.38
N TYR A 122 3.49 -7.95 -1.52
CA TYR A 122 3.26 -9.24 -2.17
C TYR A 122 4.34 -10.23 -1.73
N GLU A 123 3.97 -11.34 -1.10
CA GLU A 123 4.88 -12.45 -0.82
C GLU A 123 4.25 -13.78 -1.26
N THR A 124 4.99 -14.56 -2.07
CA THR A 124 4.53 -15.87 -2.53
C THR A 124 5.70 -16.84 -2.71
N ARG A 125 5.40 -18.14 -2.81
CA ARG A 125 6.37 -19.20 -3.12
C ARG A 125 6.25 -19.59 -4.58
N ILE A 126 7.36 -19.54 -5.32
CA ILE A 126 7.41 -19.90 -6.74
C ILE A 126 8.35 -21.10 -6.95
N GLU A 127 8.06 -21.93 -7.95
CA GLU A 127 8.91 -23.06 -8.32
C GLU A 127 9.46 -22.87 -9.73
N ILE A 128 10.78 -22.73 -9.84
CA ILE A 128 11.48 -22.59 -11.12
C ILE A 128 11.68 -23.97 -11.72
N GLY A 129 11.03 -24.22 -12.85
CA GLY A 129 11.08 -25.48 -13.60
C GLY A 129 12.39 -25.69 -14.38
N SER A 130 12.39 -26.69 -15.26
CA SER A 130 13.54 -27.03 -16.11
C SER A 130 13.69 -26.16 -17.36
N GLU A 131 12.62 -25.47 -17.77
CA GLU A 131 12.55 -24.64 -18.99
C GLU A 131 13.53 -23.47 -18.95
N GLN A 132 14.23 -23.23 -20.07
CA GLN A 132 15.36 -22.30 -20.08
C GLN A 132 14.96 -20.83 -19.90
N ASN A 133 13.78 -20.46 -20.40
CA ASN A 133 13.14 -19.17 -20.17
C ASN A 133 11.77 -19.44 -19.55
N GLN A 134 11.45 -18.78 -18.44
CA GLN A 134 10.16 -18.88 -17.77
C GLN A 134 9.63 -17.46 -17.55
N ALA A 135 8.30 -17.29 -17.59
CA ALA A 135 7.65 -16.01 -17.36
C ALA A 135 6.50 -16.22 -16.38
N PHE A 136 6.43 -15.39 -15.36
CA PHE A 136 5.36 -15.38 -14.37
C PHE A 136 4.74 -13.99 -14.32
N GLN A 137 3.41 -13.94 -14.34
CA GLN A 137 2.61 -12.71 -14.26
C GLN A 137 1.88 -12.66 -12.94
N TYR A 138 1.89 -11.49 -12.31
CA TYR A 138 1.30 -11.23 -11.00
C TYR A 138 0.53 -9.92 -11.01
N GLN A 139 -0.47 -9.81 -10.15
CA GLN A 139 -1.19 -8.56 -9.91
C GLN A 139 -0.95 -8.10 -8.48
N LEU A 140 -0.80 -6.79 -8.28
CA LEU A 140 -0.69 -6.19 -6.95
C LEU A 140 -2.04 -5.65 -6.51
N GLU A 141 -2.50 -6.03 -5.33
CA GLU A 141 -3.68 -5.46 -4.71
C GLU A 141 -3.38 -4.05 -4.18
N LYS A 142 -4.19 -3.07 -4.55
CA LYS A 142 -4.17 -1.73 -3.93
C LYS A 142 -4.50 -1.85 -2.44
N LEU A 143 -3.93 -0.96 -1.61
CA LEU A 143 -4.42 -0.72 -0.27
C LEU A 143 -5.80 -0.02 -0.31
N PRO A 144 -6.56 -0.02 0.80
CA PRO A 144 -7.73 0.85 0.97
C PRO A 144 -7.44 2.31 0.62
N GLY A 145 -8.44 3.01 0.10
CA GLY A 145 -8.44 4.46 -0.03
C GLY A 145 -8.76 5.11 1.31
N VAL A 146 -8.50 6.42 1.43
CA VAL A 146 -8.86 7.23 2.58
C VAL A 146 -9.92 8.22 2.14
N VAL A 147 -11.08 8.24 2.80
CA VAL A 147 -12.23 9.05 2.38
C VAL A 147 -12.68 9.97 3.51
N ASP A 148 -12.75 11.26 3.21
CA ASP A 148 -13.43 12.25 4.03
C ASP A 148 -14.83 12.51 3.44
N ILE A 149 -15.88 12.50 4.26
CA ILE A 149 -17.27 12.71 3.86
C ILE A 149 -17.83 13.92 4.61
N ARG A 150 -18.27 14.93 3.87
CA ARG A 150 -18.67 16.25 4.40
C ARG A 150 -20.02 16.65 3.81
N THR A 151 -20.82 17.39 4.58
CA THR A 151 -22.22 17.72 4.23
C THR A 151 -22.50 19.23 4.27
N GLY A 152 -21.50 20.04 3.94
CA GLY A 152 -21.56 21.50 4.03
C GLY A 152 -21.93 22.00 5.43
N ASP A 153 -22.95 22.86 5.52
CA ASP A 153 -23.50 23.33 6.79
C ASP A 153 -24.45 22.32 7.48
N VAL A 154 -24.87 21.24 6.79
CA VAL A 154 -25.81 20.26 7.33
C VAL A 154 -25.11 19.35 8.33
N ARG A 155 -25.56 19.35 9.58
CA ARG A 155 -24.97 18.59 10.69
C ARG A 155 -25.80 17.36 11.04
N ASN A 156 -25.14 16.34 11.61
CA ASN A 156 -25.77 15.09 12.04
C ASN A 156 -26.43 14.30 10.90
N ALA A 157 -25.97 14.47 9.66
CA ALA A 157 -26.41 13.64 8.55
C ALA A 157 -25.86 12.21 8.73
N SER A 158 -26.72 11.20 8.76
CA SER A 158 -26.30 9.80 8.89
C SER A 158 -25.69 9.29 7.59
N VAL A 159 -24.52 8.64 7.70
CA VAL A 159 -23.78 8.04 6.58
C VAL A 159 -23.81 6.53 6.69
N THR A 160 -24.20 5.87 5.60
CA THR A 160 -24.23 4.40 5.42
C THR A 160 -23.49 4.06 4.14
N ILE A 161 -22.64 3.02 4.16
CA ILE A 161 -21.85 2.59 3.00
C ILE A 161 -21.98 1.08 2.84
N ASP A 162 -22.37 0.65 1.64
CA ASP A 162 -22.69 -0.75 1.28
C ASP A 162 -23.83 -1.36 2.13
N GLY A 163 -24.70 -0.50 2.68
CA GLY A 163 -25.74 -0.86 3.64
C GLY A 163 -25.29 -0.88 5.11
N GLU A 164 -23.97 -0.80 5.39
CA GLU A 164 -23.43 -0.76 6.75
C GLU A 164 -23.33 0.69 7.29
N PRO A 165 -23.91 1.01 8.46
CA PRO A 165 -23.91 2.37 9.01
C PRO A 165 -22.51 2.76 9.49
N ARG A 166 -21.99 3.90 9.02
CA ARG A 166 -20.62 4.38 9.32
C ARG A 166 -20.59 5.49 10.38
N GLY A 167 -21.67 6.25 10.54
CA GLY A 167 -21.78 7.26 11.59
C GLY A 167 -22.62 8.47 11.19
N LEU A 168 -22.24 9.64 11.70
CA LEU A 168 -22.80 10.93 11.32
C LEU A 168 -21.71 11.80 10.71
N ALA A 169 -22.03 12.54 9.64
CA ALA A 169 -21.11 13.46 8.98
C ALA A 169 -20.81 14.72 9.85
N PRO A 170 -19.60 15.30 9.75
CA PRO A 170 -18.48 14.85 8.92
C PRO A 170 -17.81 13.58 9.44
N LEU A 171 -17.25 12.78 8.52
CA LEU A 171 -16.42 11.60 8.80
C LEU A 171 -15.07 11.79 8.10
N ASP A 172 -13.96 11.55 8.82
CA ASP A 172 -12.59 11.72 8.32
C ASP A 172 -11.78 10.41 8.53
N ASP A 173 -10.74 10.16 7.72
CA ASP A 173 -9.94 8.90 7.70
C ASP A 173 -10.78 7.61 7.53
N LEU A 174 -11.89 7.67 6.77
CA LEU A 174 -12.70 6.47 6.52
C LEU A 174 -12.05 5.60 5.45
N ARG A 175 -11.63 4.38 5.84
CA ARG A 175 -10.90 3.47 4.96
C ARG A 175 -11.82 2.50 4.26
N LEU A 176 -11.90 2.61 2.94
CA LEU A 176 -12.72 1.80 2.05
C LEU A 176 -11.82 1.03 1.06
N GLU A 177 -12.25 -0.14 0.63
CA GLU A 177 -11.50 -0.93 -0.36
C GLU A 177 -11.56 -0.23 -1.75
N PRO A 178 -10.65 -0.56 -2.69
CA PRO A 178 -10.69 0.00 -4.04
C PRO A 178 -11.89 -0.54 -4.84
N GLY A 179 -12.59 0.33 -5.55
CA GLY A 179 -13.74 0.00 -6.41
C GLY A 179 -15.01 0.78 -6.06
N PRO A 180 -16.16 0.39 -6.67
CA PRO A 180 -17.43 1.08 -6.46
C PRO A 180 -18.04 0.75 -5.09
N HIS A 181 -18.43 1.79 -4.36
CA HIS A 181 -19.08 1.72 -3.04
C HIS A 181 -20.41 2.49 -3.05
N ASP A 182 -21.49 1.89 -2.53
CA ASP A 182 -22.82 2.52 -2.49
C ASP A 182 -22.94 3.38 -1.22
N ILE A 183 -22.91 4.70 -1.37
CA ILE A 183 -22.93 5.65 -0.26
C ILE A 183 -24.32 6.30 -0.15
N VAL A 184 -24.95 6.18 1.02
CA VAL A 184 -26.19 6.87 1.38
C VAL A 184 -25.89 7.89 2.47
N VAL A 185 -26.34 9.14 2.25
CA VAL A 185 -26.28 10.22 3.24
C VAL A 185 -27.67 10.83 3.41
N ALA A 186 -28.18 10.86 4.65
CA ALA A 186 -29.52 11.33 4.96
C ALA A 186 -29.54 12.25 6.18
N ALA A 187 -30.35 13.30 6.15
CA ALA A 187 -30.52 14.23 7.27
C ALA A 187 -32.01 14.60 7.48
N ALA A 188 -32.36 15.01 8.70
CA ALA A 188 -33.74 15.40 9.01
C ALA A 188 -34.16 16.63 8.20
N ASN A 189 -35.30 16.54 7.51
CA ASN A 189 -35.83 17.54 6.57
C ASN A 189 -34.99 17.76 5.29
N TYR A 190 -34.15 16.80 4.91
CA TYR A 190 -33.44 16.76 3.62
C TYR A 190 -33.87 15.55 2.79
N LEU A 191 -33.74 15.66 1.47
CA LEU A 191 -33.79 14.49 0.58
C LEU A 191 -32.56 13.61 0.85
N PRO A 192 -32.69 12.27 0.84
CA PRO A 192 -31.55 11.38 0.95
C PRO A 192 -30.70 11.47 -0.33
N TRP A 193 -29.40 11.67 -0.17
CA TRP A 193 -28.41 11.54 -1.23
C TRP A 193 -27.94 10.08 -1.30
N LEU A 194 -27.86 9.54 -2.51
CA LEU A 194 -27.43 8.17 -2.82
C LEU A 194 -26.62 8.21 -4.10
N GLU A 195 -25.36 7.79 -4.04
CA GLU A 195 -24.49 7.66 -5.21
C GLU A 195 -23.54 6.47 -5.05
N THR A 196 -23.28 5.76 -6.14
CA THR A 196 -22.23 4.74 -6.21
C THR A 196 -20.90 5.44 -6.55
N VAL A 197 -20.01 5.55 -5.58
CA VAL A 197 -18.74 6.29 -5.71
C VAL A 197 -17.59 5.32 -5.95
N GLU A 198 -16.77 5.59 -6.97
CA GLU A 198 -15.55 4.83 -7.24
C GLU A 198 -14.43 5.28 -6.29
N ILE A 199 -14.00 4.37 -5.41
CA ILE A 199 -12.86 4.57 -4.52
C ILE A 199 -11.59 4.17 -5.28
N GLU A 200 -10.70 5.13 -5.51
CA GLU A 200 -9.45 4.89 -6.24
C GLU A 200 -8.57 3.88 -5.49
N GLY A 201 -8.63 3.89 -4.15
CA GLY A 201 -7.80 3.03 -3.31
C GLY A 201 -6.36 3.53 -3.20
N ALA A 202 -5.43 2.61 -3.07
CA ALA A 202 -3.99 2.84 -3.04
C ALA A 202 -3.47 3.80 -1.94
N ALA A 203 -4.23 3.97 -0.84
CA ALA A 203 -4.03 5.02 0.17
C ALA A 203 -4.04 6.46 -0.39
N VAL A 204 -4.77 6.70 -1.50
CA VAL A 204 -5.13 8.04 -1.98
C VAL A 204 -6.21 8.62 -1.06
N GLU A 205 -6.09 9.92 -0.76
CA GLU A 205 -7.10 10.71 -0.04
C GLU A 205 -8.15 11.26 -1.03
N GLN A 206 -9.43 10.94 -0.79
CA GLN A 206 -10.58 11.41 -1.55
C GLN A 206 -11.51 12.21 -0.61
N ILE A 207 -12.04 13.34 -1.08
CA ILE A 207 -12.97 14.18 -0.31
C ILE A 207 -14.31 14.19 -1.05
N LEU A 208 -15.38 13.81 -0.34
CA LEU A 208 -16.76 13.84 -0.81
C LEU A 208 -17.51 14.98 -0.11
N ASP A 209 -17.46 16.17 -0.72
CA ASP A 209 -18.25 17.33 -0.32
C ASP A 209 -19.66 17.22 -0.91
N ILE A 210 -20.62 16.74 -0.10
CA ILE A 210 -22.00 16.42 -0.50
C ILE A 210 -22.94 17.57 -0.14
N GLU A 211 -23.65 18.11 -1.12
CA GLU A 211 -24.70 19.12 -0.92
C GLU A 211 -26.08 18.43 -0.81
N LEU A 212 -26.67 18.45 0.39
CA LEU A 212 -27.98 17.86 0.65
C LEU A 212 -29.10 18.85 0.32
N VAL A 213 -30.02 18.45 -0.57
CA VAL A 213 -31.18 19.26 -0.97
C VAL A 213 -32.27 19.22 0.10
N PRO A 214 -32.78 20.36 0.60
CA PRO A 214 -33.95 20.41 1.50
C PRO A 214 -35.15 19.59 0.99
N GLY A 215 -35.68 18.74 1.86
CA GLY A 215 -36.85 17.89 1.60
C GLY A 215 -38.19 18.61 1.74
N TRP A 216 -38.19 19.93 1.56
CA TRP A 216 -39.33 20.83 1.72
C TRP A 216 -39.11 22.09 0.87
N ALA A 217 -40.18 22.85 0.62
CA ALA A 217 -40.09 24.17 0.02
C ALA A 217 -41.25 25.09 0.49
N PRO A 218 -41.04 26.43 0.53
CA PRO A 218 -42.08 27.37 0.87
C PRO A 218 -43.08 27.51 -0.29
N VAL A 219 -44.34 27.14 -0.04
CA VAL A 219 -45.45 27.22 -1.01
C VAL A 219 -46.39 28.36 -0.66
N SER A 220 -46.60 29.26 -1.61
CA SER A 220 -47.44 30.46 -1.45
C SER A 220 -48.83 30.29 -2.07
N PHE A 221 -49.85 30.69 -1.31
CA PHE A 221 -51.27 30.58 -1.65
C PHE A 221 -51.96 31.95 -1.62
N SER A 222 -52.73 32.27 -2.66
CA SER A 222 -53.52 33.52 -2.72
C SER A 222 -54.87 33.32 -3.40
N SER A 223 -55.88 34.11 -2.99
CA SER A 223 -57.22 34.03 -3.55
C SER A 223 -57.94 35.38 -3.64
N VAL A 224 -59.02 35.42 -4.43
CA VAL A 224 -59.99 36.52 -4.50
C VAL A 224 -61.40 35.92 -4.39
N PRO A 225 -62.18 36.23 -3.33
CA PRO A 225 -61.79 37.04 -2.16
C PRO A 225 -60.63 36.43 -1.36
N ALA A 226 -59.97 37.26 -0.56
CA ALA A 226 -58.94 36.83 0.40
C ALA A 226 -59.57 36.22 1.67
N ALA A 227 -58.73 35.80 2.61
CA ALA A 227 -59.10 35.13 3.87
C ALA A 227 -59.80 33.77 3.70
N ALA A 228 -59.65 33.13 2.53
CA ALA A 228 -60.07 31.75 2.31
C ALA A 228 -59.17 30.79 3.08
N THR A 229 -59.75 29.78 3.72
CA THR A 229 -59.01 28.76 4.47
C THR A 229 -58.23 27.88 3.50
N VAL A 230 -56.91 27.79 3.70
CA VAL A 230 -56.02 26.89 2.98
C VAL A 230 -56.03 25.54 3.70
N VAL A 231 -56.20 24.47 2.93
CA VAL A 231 -56.20 23.07 3.39
C VAL A 231 -55.19 22.30 2.54
N VAL A 232 -54.34 21.49 3.15
CA VAL A 232 -53.40 20.60 2.45
C VAL A 232 -53.47 19.22 3.10
N ASP A 233 -53.66 18.17 2.30
CA ASP A 233 -53.83 16.76 2.74
C ASP A 233 -54.91 16.55 3.82
N GLY A 234 -55.89 17.45 3.85
CA GLY A 234 -56.98 17.48 4.84
C GLY A 234 -56.73 18.39 6.06
N GLU A 235 -55.50 18.82 6.33
CA GLU A 235 -55.16 19.72 7.44
C GLU A 235 -55.35 21.20 7.05
N ALA A 236 -55.93 22.01 7.94
CA ALA A 236 -56.22 23.42 7.70
C ALA A 236 -55.09 24.33 8.19
N LEU A 237 -54.16 24.67 7.29
CA LEU A 237 -52.90 25.35 7.63
C LEU A 237 -53.01 26.87 7.87
N GLY A 238 -54.09 27.52 7.43
CA GLY A 238 -54.26 28.96 7.63
C GLY A 238 -55.26 29.62 6.69
N ARG A 239 -55.08 30.90 6.38
CA ARG A 239 -55.94 31.69 5.49
C ARG A 239 -55.15 32.55 4.51
N THR A 240 -55.66 32.72 3.28
CA THR A 240 -55.00 33.49 2.23
C THR A 240 -54.93 35.01 2.50
N PRO A 241 -53.85 35.71 2.10
CA PRO A 241 -52.62 35.16 1.54
C PRO A 241 -51.77 34.46 2.59
N LEU A 242 -51.21 33.29 2.25
CA LEU A 242 -50.43 32.44 3.14
C LEU A 242 -49.17 31.96 2.42
N THR A 243 -48.09 31.71 3.17
CA THR A 243 -46.96 30.89 2.71
C THR A 243 -46.68 29.87 3.81
N VAL A 244 -46.49 28.61 3.44
CA VAL A 244 -46.24 27.49 4.33
C VAL A 244 -45.18 26.58 3.73
N ASP A 245 -44.31 26.05 4.57
CA ASP A 245 -43.32 25.06 4.14
C ASP A 245 -44.00 23.70 3.99
N LEU A 246 -44.05 23.19 2.77
CA LEU A 246 -44.58 21.86 2.45
C LEU A 246 -43.42 20.91 2.14
N GLY A 247 -43.59 19.62 2.46
CA GLY A 247 -42.61 18.60 2.11
C GLY A 247 -42.43 18.46 0.60
N ALA A 248 -41.30 17.91 0.16
CA ALA A 248 -41.12 17.52 -1.23
C ALA A 248 -42.00 16.28 -1.54
N GLY A 249 -42.81 16.35 -2.60
CA GLY A 249 -43.73 15.28 -2.97
C GLY A 249 -45.07 15.78 -3.49
N ARG A 250 -46.09 14.91 -3.37
CA ARG A 250 -47.43 15.09 -3.94
C ARG A 250 -48.44 15.39 -2.84
N HIS A 251 -49.11 16.53 -2.95
CA HIS A 251 -50.04 17.05 -1.94
C HIS A 251 -51.41 17.39 -2.55
N GLU A 252 -52.51 17.10 -1.85
CA GLU A 252 -53.84 17.59 -2.21
C GLU A 252 -54.07 18.96 -1.58
N ALA A 253 -53.96 20.03 -2.37
CA ALA A 253 -54.12 21.40 -1.90
C ALA A 253 -55.52 21.93 -2.26
N GLY A 254 -56.22 22.51 -1.27
CA GLY A 254 -57.58 23.03 -1.43
C GLY A 254 -57.80 24.37 -0.72
N LEU A 255 -58.66 25.21 -1.29
CA LEU A 255 -59.06 26.49 -0.73
C LEU A 255 -60.58 26.53 -0.53
N ARG A 256 -61.01 26.93 0.66
CA ARG A 256 -62.43 26.97 1.08
C ARG A 256 -62.80 28.36 1.60
N LEU A 257 -63.93 28.90 1.14
CA LEU A 257 -64.45 30.20 1.58
C LEU A 257 -65.99 30.14 1.66
N ASP A 258 -66.56 30.64 2.76
CA ASP A 258 -67.99 30.49 3.04
C ASP A 258 -68.86 31.19 1.99
N GLY A 259 -69.81 30.45 1.42
CA GLY A 259 -70.68 30.92 0.32
C GLY A 259 -70.08 30.80 -1.09
N TYR A 260 -68.90 30.21 -1.23
CA TYR A 260 -68.22 29.97 -2.52
C TYR A 260 -68.01 28.47 -2.77
N LYS A 261 -67.78 28.11 -4.03
CA LYS A 261 -67.41 26.73 -4.41
C LYS A 261 -66.01 26.42 -3.90
N THR A 262 -65.79 25.21 -3.36
CA THR A 262 -64.44 24.75 -2.97
C THR A 262 -63.57 24.63 -4.22
N TRP A 263 -62.32 25.06 -4.10
CA TRP A 263 -61.27 24.81 -5.10
C TRP A 263 -60.30 23.75 -4.56
N GLN A 264 -59.85 22.83 -5.42
CA GLN A 264 -58.87 21.78 -5.12
C GLN A 264 -57.93 21.60 -6.30
N THR A 265 -56.68 21.21 -6.03
CA THR A 265 -55.69 20.81 -7.02
C THR A 265 -54.73 19.78 -6.44
N GLU A 266 -54.09 19.01 -7.31
CA GLU A 266 -52.91 18.21 -6.95
C GLU A 266 -51.67 19.09 -7.16
N LEU A 267 -50.81 19.15 -6.14
CA LEU A 267 -49.58 19.95 -6.15
C LEU A 267 -48.36 19.02 -6.06
N GLU A 268 -47.38 19.22 -6.94
CA GLU A 268 -46.11 18.52 -6.92
C GLU A 268 -45.00 19.48 -6.45
N VAL A 269 -44.69 19.38 -5.15
CA VAL A 269 -43.71 20.23 -4.47
C VAL A 269 -42.32 19.66 -4.72
N SER A 270 -41.47 20.44 -5.38
CA SER A 270 -40.04 20.16 -5.47
C SER A 270 -39.35 20.75 -4.24
N GLY A 271 -38.46 19.98 -3.60
CA GLY A 271 -37.64 20.49 -2.49
C GLY A 271 -36.76 21.67 -2.92
N ASP A 272 -36.43 22.53 -1.96
CA ASP A 272 -35.58 23.74 -2.11
C ASP A 272 -36.11 24.86 -3.04
N VAL A 273 -37.09 24.59 -3.90
CA VAL A 273 -37.60 25.56 -4.89
C VAL A 273 -38.90 26.21 -4.42
N PRO A 274 -38.91 27.52 -4.04
CA PRO A 274 -40.14 28.22 -3.65
C PRO A 274 -41.23 28.16 -4.72
N GLN A 275 -42.44 27.75 -4.35
CA GLN A 275 -43.56 27.60 -5.28
C GLN A 275 -44.67 28.62 -5.01
N ALA A 276 -45.45 28.91 -6.05
CA ALA A 276 -46.62 29.79 -5.98
C ALA A 276 -47.82 29.16 -6.68
N VAL A 277 -48.86 28.85 -5.91
CA VAL A 277 -50.12 28.35 -6.45
C VAL A 277 -50.83 29.50 -7.20
N PRO A 278 -51.29 29.28 -8.45
CA PRO A 278 -52.00 30.30 -9.22
C PRO A 278 -53.18 30.89 -8.43
N LYS A 279 -53.31 32.23 -8.47
CA LYS A 279 -54.29 32.96 -7.68
C LYS A 279 -55.72 32.47 -7.93
N VAL A 280 -56.32 31.85 -6.92
CA VAL A 280 -57.66 31.27 -7.01
C VAL A 280 -58.73 32.37 -7.02
N ILE A 281 -59.53 32.44 -8.07
CA ILE A 281 -60.69 33.34 -8.15
C ILE A 281 -61.94 32.50 -7.86
N PHE A 282 -62.64 32.82 -6.77
CA PHE A 282 -63.76 32.02 -6.29
C PHE A 282 -65.08 32.31 -7.00
N GLU A 283 -65.73 31.26 -7.51
CA GLU A 283 -67.15 31.29 -7.88
C GLU A 283 -68.04 31.16 -6.64
N LYS A 284 -69.19 31.86 -6.62
CA LYS A 284 -70.20 31.69 -5.56
C LYS A 284 -70.85 30.31 -5.66
N ALA A 285 -71.26 29.75 -4.53
CA ALA A 285 -72.00 28.51 -4.47
C ALA A 285 -73.42 28.68 -5.04
N ASP A 286 -73.93 27.65 -5.71
CA ASP A 286 -75.25 27.65 -6.35
C ASP A 286 -76.37 27.51 -5.28
N GLY A 287 -77.25 28.52 -5.19
CA GLY A 287 -78.27 28.60 -4.14
C GLY A 287 -79.56 27.84 -4.47
N VAL A 288 -79.94 26.87 -3.63
CA VAL A 288 -81.22 26.15 -3.74
C VAL A 288 -82.35 26.99 -3.14
N VAL A 289 -83.15 27.64 -4.00
CA VAL A 289 -84.36 28.37 -3.58
C VAL A 289 -85.53 27.39 -3.46
N SER A 290 -86.10 27.24 -2.26
CA SER A 290 -87.33 26.47 -2.03
C SER A 290 -88.50 27.40 -1.72
N LEU A 291 -89.39 27.58 -2.69
CA LEU A 291 -90.59 28.41 -2.54
C LEU A 291 -91.73 27.57 -1.95
N ARG A 292 -92.25 27.96 -0.78
CA ARG A 292 -93.49 27.42 -0.21
C ARG A 292 -94.56 28.51 -0.19
N SER A 293 -95.51 28.43 -1.12
CA SER A 293 -96.70 29.29 -1.15
C SER A 293 -97.88 28.57 -0.49
N SER A 294 -98.44 29.16 0.56
CA SER A 294 -99.78 28.77 1.05
C SER A 294 -100.83 29.64 0.37
N PRO A 295 -101.83 29.06 -0.33
CA PRO A 295 -103.04 29.78 -0.72
C PRO A 295 -103.80 30.27 0.52
N GLY A 296 -104.53 31.38 0.37
CA GLY A 296 -105.52 31.89 1.33
C GLY A 296 -106.91 31.90 0.71
#